data_AF-A0A517YJT8-F1
#
_entry.id   AF-A0A517YJT8-F1
#
_cell.length_a   1.000
_cell.length_b   1.000
_cell.length_c   1.000
_cell.angle_alpha   90.00
_cell.angle_beta   90.00
_cell.angle_gamma   90.00
#
_symmetry.space_group_name_H-M   'P 1'
#
loop_
_entity.id
_entity.type
_entity.pdbx_description
1 polymer ?
#
loop_
_entity_poly.entity_id
_entity_poly.type
_entity_poly.pdbx_seq_one_letter_code
_entity_poly.pdbx_strand_id
1 'polypeptide(L)'
;MGFSTVYLRPFHFDRPLDPQHAASLREFHETEHEYDDGNPGGEGMPPTYYCQWIPSADGRQLEWDKNEKFYFGKEWLEYLIQRFIAPWGYQLNGASPWYIDEFEAAGILMVTDNVVSDEDRDIGSVKREFGEFDIYGMG
;
A
#
# COMPACT_ATOMS: atom_id res chain seq x y z
N MET A 1 10.75 -12.06 -15.05
CA MET A 1 11.33 -11.53 -13.79
C MET A 1 10.58 -10.26 -13.48
N GLY A 2 9.99 -10.15 -12.29
CA GLY A 2 9.27 -8.94 -11.87
C GLY A 2 10.05 -8.26 -10.75
N PHE A 3 9.85 -6.97 -10.57
CA PHE A 3 10.37 -6.17 -9.47
C PHE A 3 9.30 -6.04 -8.38
N SER A 4 9.70 -5.78 -7.15
CA SER A 4 8.78 -5.47 -6.06
C SER A 4 9.02 -4.05 -5.57
N THR A 5 7.95 -3.32 -5.29
CA THR A 5 8.06 -2.08 -4.52
C THR A 5 8.09 -2.43 -3.04
N VAL A 6 9.12 -1.98 -2.34
CA VAL A 6 9.22 -2.07 -0.88
C VAL A 6 8.52 -0.88 -0.25
N TYR A 7 7.73 -1.10 0.80
CA TYR A 7 7.15 -0.05 1.64
C TYR A 7 7.56 -0.24 3.09
N LEU A 8 8.19 0.77 3.70
CA LEU A 8 8.90 0.61 4.97
C LEU A 8 8.05 0.93 6.22
N ARG A 9 6.97 1.70 6.07
CA ARG A 9 6.16 2.17 7.21
C ARG A 9 4.66 2.00 6.94
N PRO A 10 3.86 1.73 8.00
CA PRO A 10 2.42 1.68 7.87
C PRO A 10 1.79 3.08 7.84
N PHE A 11 0.56 3.14 7.37
CA PHE A 11 -0.35 4.25 7.61
C PHE A 11 -1.20 3.99 8.86
N HIS A 12 -1.78 5.03 9.42
CA HIS A 12 -2.52 5.00 10.67
C HIS A 12 -3.95 5.48 10.47
N PHE A 13 -4.90 4.72 11.01
CA PHE A 13 -6.28 5.17 11.14
C PHE A 13 -6.41 6.13 12.33
N ASP A 14 -7.31 7.11 12.24
CA ASP A 14 -7.66 8.04 13.33
C ASP A 14 -8.18 7.31 14.58
N ARG A 15 -8.80 6.15 14.37
CA ARG A 15 -9.30 5.25 15.41
C ARG A 15 -9.23 3.80 14.90
N PRO A 16 -9.21 2.79 15.81
CA PRO A 16 -9.25 1.40 15.39
C PRO A 16 -10.46 1.10 14.49
N LEU A 17 -10.23 0.32 13.44
CA LEU A 17 -11.30 -0.19 12.59
C LEU A 17 -12.29 -1.02 13.40
N ASP A 18 -13.57 -0.94 13.03
CA ASP A 18 -14.55 -1.93 13.46
C ASP A 18 -14.12 -3.32 12.93
N PRO A 19 -14.30 -4.41 13.71
CA PRO A 19 -13.91 -5.74 13.27
C PRO A 19 -14.49 -6.17 11.92
N GLN A 20 -15.72 -5.74 11.59
CA GLN A 20 -16.34 -6.05 10.29
C GLN A 20 -15.65 -5.30 9.15
N HIS A 21 -15.35 -4.01 9.34
CA HIS A 21 -14.60 -3.22 8.36
C HIS A 21 -13.19 -3.78 8.14
N ALA A 22 -12.51 -4.17 9.22
CA ALA A 22 -11.19 -4.82 9.12
C ALA A 22 -11.29 -6.17 8.39
N ALA A 23 -12.33 -6.96 8.64
CA ALA A 23 -12.56 -8.22 7.92
C ALA A 23 -12.80 -7.98 6.42
N SER A 24 -13.62 -6.99 6.05
CA SER A 24 -13.86 -6.63 4.65
C SER A 24 -12.57 -6.24 3.91
N LEU A 25 -11.67 -5.48 4.54
CA LEU A 25 -10.38 -5.15 3.93
C LEU A 25 -9.46 -6.37 3.78
N ARG A 26 -9.48 -7.32 4.73
CA ARG A 26 -8.68 -8.55 4.64
C ARG A 26 -9.21 -9.50 3.57
N GLU A 27 -10.52 -9.67 3.49
CA GLU A 27 -11.15 -10.46 2.41
C GLU A 27 -10.86 -9.85 1.03
N PHE A 28 -10.87 -8.52 0.94
CA PHE A 28 -10.53 -7.81 -0.29
C PHE A 28 -9.05 -7.99 -0.69
N HIS A 29 -8.14 -7.98 0.28
CA HIS A 29 -6.70 -8.27 0.08
C HIS A 29 -6.48 -9.67 -0.53
N GLU A 30 -7.30 -10.66 -0.18
CA GLU A 30 -7.23 -12.03 -0.72
C GLU A 30 -7.87 -12.18 -2.12
N THR A 31 -8.45 -11.12 -2.69
CA THR A 31 -9.14 -11.18 -3.97
C THR A 31 -8.21 -10.82 -5.12
N GLU A 32 -8.14 -11.69 -6.15
CA GLU A 32 -7.42 -11.40 -7.38
C GLU A 32 -8.25 -10.51 -8.31
N HIS A 33 -7.64 -9.43 -8.78
CA HIS A 33 -8.25 -8.50 -9.73
C HIS A 33 -7.49 -8.55 -11.06
N GLU A 34 -7.71 -9.58 -11.88
CA GLU A 34 -7.10 -9.67 -13.21
C GLU A 34 -8.02 -9.08 -14.29
N TYR A 35 -7.43 -8.31 -15.20
CA TYR A 35 -8.10 -7.75 -16.37
C TYR A 35 -7.46 -8.31 -17.65
N ASP A 36 -8.25 -8.46 -18.71
CA ASP A 36 -7.84 -9.10 -19.98
C ASP A 36 -6.58 -8.50 -20.62
N ASP A 37 -6.27 -7.22 -20.34
CA ASP A 37 -5.13 -6.50 -20.90
C ASP A 37 -3.94 -6.36 -19.93
N GLY A 38 -4.06 -6.89 -18.71
CA GLY A 38 -3.04 -6.79 -17.66
C GLY A 38 -2.88 -5.39 -17.06
N ASN A 39 -3.74 -4.43 -17.38
CA ASN A 39 -3.72 -3.09 -16.82
C ASN A 39 -4.78 -2.92 -15.71
N PRO A 40 -4.64 -1.91 -14.83
CA PRO A 40 -5.73 -1.50 -13.94
C PRO A 40 -7.02 -1.24 -14.72
N GLY A 41 -8.16 -1.70 -14.21
CA GLY A 41 -9.46 -1.63 -14.89
C GLY A 41 -10.02 -0.22 -15.17
N GLY A 42 -9.28 0.84 -14.84
CA GLY A 42 -9.65 2.24 -15.05
C GLY A 42 -10.30 2.92 -13.84
N GLU A 43 -10.92 4.07 -14.07
CA GLU A 43 -11.46 4.93 -13.00
C GLU A 43 -12.50 4.21 -12.15
N GLY A 44 -12.27 4.16 -10.83
CA GLY A 44 -13.15 3.52 -9.87
C GLY A 44 -13.08 1.99 -9.85
N MET A 45 -12.28 1.36 -10.70
CA MET A 45 -11.98 -0.07 -10.61
C MET A 45 -10.76 -0.28 -9.71
N PRO A 46 -10.65 -1.44 -9.04
CA PRO A 46 -9.42 -1.77 -8.33
C PRO A 46 -8.25 -1.86 -9.33
N PRO A 47 -7.02 -1.55 -8.90
CA PRO A 47 -5.83 -1.90 -9.65
C PRO A 47 -5.73 -3.42 -9.89
N THR A 48 -4.80 -3.83 -10.74
CA THR A 48 -4.67 -5.23 -11.15
C THR A 48 -3.90 -6.09 -10.12
N TYR A 49 -4.17 -7.39 -10.13
CA TYR A 49 -3.68 -8.42 -9.21
C TYR A 49 -4.20 -8.24 -7.78
N TYR A 50 -3.39 -8.57 -6.78
CA TYR A 50 -3.74 -8.52 -5.37
C TYR A 50 -3.39 -7.18 -4.74
N CYS A 51 -4.30 -6.61 -3.94
CA CYS A 51 -3.98 -5.49 -3.07
C CYS A 51 -3.08 -6.00 -1.92
N GLN A 52 -1.87 -5.46 -1.76
CA GLN A 52 -0.95 -5.88 -0.69
C GLN A 52 -1.00 -4.95 0.54
N TRP A 53 -1.91 -3.97 0.57
CA TRP A 53 -2.21 -3.19 1.77
C TRP A 53 -3.22 -3.97 2.63
N ILE A 54 -2.83 -4.28 3.87
CA ILE A 54 -3.64 -5.05 4.81
C ILE A 54 -3.77 -4.31 6.14
N PRO A 55 -4.94 -4.33 6.81
CA PRO A 55 -5.04 -3.75 8.15
C PRO A 55 -4.30 -4.61 9.18
N SER A 56 -3.60 -3.95 10.10
CA SER A 56 -2.95 -4.60 11.25
C SER A 56 -3.93 -5.43 12.06
N ALA A 57 -3.42 -6.40 12.82
CA ALA A 57 -4.26 -7.28 13.63
C ALA A 57 -5.16 -6.52 14.63
N ASP A 58 -4.67 -5.40 15.17
CA ASP A 58 -5.42 -4.52 16.09
C ASP A 58 -6.27 -3.45 15.40
N GLY A 59 -6.27 -3.41 14.06
CA GLY A 59 -7.07 -2.50 13.25
C GLY A 59 -6.66 -1.03 13.32
N ARG A 60 -5.46 -0.71 13.85
CA ARG A 60 -4.98 0.68 13.98
C ARG A 60 -4.17 1.16 12.79
N GLN A 61 -3.64 0.25 12.00
CA GLN A 61 -2.70 0.55 10.92
C GLN A 61 -3.11 -0.14 9.63
N LEU A 62 -2.65 0.41 8.51
CA LEU A 62 -2.67 -0.22 7.19
C LEU A 62 -1.21 -0.42 6.75
N GLU A 63 -0.80 -1.65 6.52
CA GLU A 63 0.59 -2.04 6.28
C GLU A 63 0.76 -2.84 5.00
N TRP A 64 1.97 -2.82 4.43
CA TRP A 64 2.31 -3.71 3.33
C TRP A 64 2.58 -5.11 3.88
N ASP A 65 1.94 -6.12 3.31
CA ASP A 65 1.98 -7.51 3.79
C ASP A 65 3.31 -8.24 3.56
N LYS A 66 4.18 -7.70 2.68
CA LYS A 66 5.50 -8.23 2.30
C LYS A 66 5.47 -9.62 1.65
N ASN A 67 4.32 -10.08 1.17
CA ASN A 67 4.15 -11.46 0.74
C ASN A 67 4.42 -11.64 -0.77
N GLU A 68 3.91 -10.74 -1.60
CA GLU A 68 4.10 -10.77 -3.05
C GLU A 68 4.62 -9.42 -3.61
N LYS A 69 4.95 -9.41 -4.91
CA LYS A 69 5.29 -8.20 -5.65
C LYS A 69 4.13 -7.23 -5.59
N PHE A 70 4.42 -6.02 -5.11
CA PHE A 70 3.39 -4.99 -4.99
C PHE A 70 3.50 -3.95 -6.11
N TYR A 71 2.56 -4.00 -7.03
CA TYR A 71 2.37 -3.01 -8.09
C TYR A 71 1.27 -2.01 -7.70
N PHE A 72 1.37 -0.78 -8.21
CA PHE A 72 0.32 0.24 -8.06
C PHE A 72 -0.05 0.59 -6.62
N GLY A 73 0.93 0.60 -5.70
CA GLY A 73 0.66 0.78 -4.28
C GLY A 73 -0.01 2.13 -3.95
N LYS A 74 0.29 3.20 -4.71
CA LYS A 74 -0.40 4.49 -4.58
C LYS A 74 -1.87 4.38 -5.00
N GLU A 75 -2.13 3.81 -6.17
CA GLU A 75 -3.47 3.68 -6.74
C GLU A 75 -4.33 2.72 -5.89
N TRP A 76 -3.75 1.67 -5.32
CA TRP A 76 -4.42 0.82 -4.34
C TRP A 76 -4.85 1.61 -3.12
N LEU A 77 -3.98 2.48 -2.60
CA LEU A 77 -4.29 3.30 -1.43
C LEU A 77 -5.43 4.29 -1.72
N GLU A 78 -5.39 4.95 -2.88
CA GLU A 78 -6.46 5.83 -3.37
C GLU A 78 -7.79 5.07 -3.49
N TYR A 79 -7.76 3.88 -4.08
CA TYR A 79 -8.94 3.01 -4.23
C TYR A 79 -9.53 2.62 -2.88
N LEU A 80 -8.71 2.11 -1.95
CA LEU A 80 -9.16 1.70 -0.62
C LEU A 80 -9.78 2.88 0.14
N ILE A 81 -9.15 4.06 0.02
CA ILE A 81 -9.66 5.29 0.63
C ILE A 81 -11.04 5.65 0.08
N GLN A 82 -11.17 5.71 -1.25
CA GLN A 82 -12.40 6.11 -1.91
C GLN A 82 -13.54 5.11 -1.72
N ARG A 83 -13.25 3.81 -1.72
CA ARG A 83 -14.25 2.75 -1.72
C ARG A 83 -14.66 2.27 -0.33
N PHE A 84 -13.75 2.31 0.64
CA PHE A 84 -13.98 1.72 1.96
C PHE A 84 -13.78 2.74 3.09
N ILE A 85 -12.56 3.27 3.23
CA ILE A 85 -12.14 4.01 4.43
C ILE A 85 -12.95 5.30 4.61
N ALA A 86 -13.03 6.16 3.58
CA ALA A 86 -13.74 7.42 3.67
C ALA A 86 -15.28 7.23 3.76
N PRO A 87 -15.92 6.32 3.00
CA PRO A 87 -17.34 5.99 3.19
C PRO A 87 -17.70 5.47 4.59
N TRP A 88 -16.80 4.74 5.24
CA TRP A 88 -16.97 4.30 6.63
C TRP A 88 -16.67 5.39 7.67
N GLY A 89 -16.17 6.55 7.24
CA GLY A 89 -15.91 7.71 8.08
C GLY A 89 -14.61 7.64 8.89
N TYR A 90 -13.61 6.89 8.42
CA TYR A 90 -12.26 6.90 8.99
C TYR A 90 -11.36 7.87 8.23
N GLN A 91 -10.31 8.32 8.91
CA GLN A 91 -9.20 9.03 8.27
C GLN A 91 -7.95 8.17 8.34
N LEU A 92 -7.27 8.05 7.22
CA LEU A 92 -5.96 7.44 7.10
C LEU A 92 -4.91 8.55 6.97
N ASN A 93 -3.80 8.41 7.70
CA ASN A 93 -2.69 9.35 7.71
C ASN A 93 -1.35 8.64 7.81
N GLY A 94 -0.28 9.25 7.32
CA GLY A 94 1.09 8.77 7.52
C GLY A 94 1.96 8.92 6.29
N ALA A 95 3.19 8.44 6.41
CA ALA A 95 4.16 8.46 5.33
C ALA A 95 4.87 7.11 5.27
N SER A 96 4.83 6.48 4.11
CA SER A 96 5.50 5.22 3.81
C SER A 96 6.63 5.46 2.80
N PRO A 97 7.89 5.48 3.25
CA PRO A 97 9.03 5.48 2.35
C PRO A 97 9.01 4.19 1.52
N TRP A 98 9.29 4.33 0.23
CA TRP A 98 9.31 3.23 -0.71
C TRP A 98 10.54 3.25 -1.60
N TYR A 99 10.91 2.08 -2.12
CA TYR A 99 11.93 1.96 -3.14
C TYR A 99 11.76 0.70 -4.00
N ILE A 100 12.37 0.71 -5.18
CA ILE A 100 12.50 -0.40 -6.12
C ILE A 100 13.98 -0.53 -6.47
N ASP A 101 14.62 -1.60 -6.02
CA ASP A 101 16.07 -1.79 -6.17
C ASP A 101 16.51 -1.87 -7.63
N GLU A 102 15.76 -2.61 -8.44
CA GLU A 102 16.09 -2.84 -9.86
C GLU A 102 16.13 -1.55 -10.69
N PHE A 103 15.40 -0.53 -10.26
CA PHE A 103 15.25 0.72 -11.01
C PHE A 103 15.92 1.91 -10.32
N GLU A 104 16.58 1.70 -9.18
CA GLU A 104 17.13 2.76 -8.33
C GLU A 104 16.10 3.89 -8.05
N ALA A 105 14.81 3.54 -8.04
CA ALA A 105 13.71 4.45 -7.83
C ALA A 105 13.28 4.41 -6.36
N ALA A 106 12.99 5.55 -5.77
CA ALA A 106 12.54 5.65 -4.40
C ALA A 106 11.74 6.92 -4.17
N GLY A 107 11.02 6.95 -3.05
CA GLY A 107 10.22 8.10 -2.68
C GLY A 107 9.57 7.94 -1.31
N ILE A 108 8.64 8.85 -1.03
CA ILE A 108 7.78 8.80 0.14
C ILE A 108 6.34 8.90 -0.33
N LEU A 109 5.56 7.86 -0.06
CA LEU A 109 4.12 7.85 -0.28
C LEU A 109 3.44 8.38 0.97
N MET A 110 2.68 9.46 0.86
CA MET A 110 2.09 10.18 1.98
C MET A 110 0.57 10.18 1.89
N VAL A 111 -0.09 10.02 3.03
CA VAL A 111 -1.53 10.25 3.17
C VAL A 111 -1.75 11.29 4.24
N THR A 112 -2.49 12.34 3.90
CA THR A 112 -2.95 13.36 4.86
C THR A 112 -4.44 13.56 4.67
N ASP A 113 -5.22 13.30 5.73
CA ASP A 113 -6.67 13.42 5.72
C ASP A 113 -7.32 12.71 4.51
N ASN A 114 -6.94 11.45 4.27
CA ASN A 114 -7.39 10.63 3.13
C ASN A 114 -6.94 11.15 1.74
N VAL A 115 -6.03 12.11 1.64
CA VAL A 115 -5.46 12.55 0.37
C VAL A 115 -4.08 11.92 0.19
N VAL A 116 -3.93 11.15 -0.90
CA VAL A 116 -2.67 10.49 -1.25
C VAL A 116 -1.80 11.43 -2.08
N SER A 117 -0.51 11.48 -1.77
CA SER A 117 0.51 12.19 -2.53
C SER A 117 1.82 11.42 -2.47
N ASP A 118 2.72 11.67 -3.41
CA ASP A 118 4.03 11.03 -3.45
C ASP A 118 5.11 12.06 -3.76
N GLU A 119 6.31 11.79 -3.28
CA GLU A 119 7.50 12.59 -3.54
C GLU A 119 8.67 11.65 -3.87
N ASP A 120 9.29 11.84 -5.03
CA ASP A 120 10.50 11.13 -5.42
C ASP A 120 11.68 11.51 -4.52
N ARG A 121 12.50 10.52 -4.19
CA ARG A 121 13.71 10.66 -3.38
C ARG A 121 14.84 9.83 -3.94
N ASP A 122 16.06 10.23 -3.60
CA ASP A 122 17.24 9.40 -3.82
C ASP A 122 17.16 8.11 -2.99
N ILE A 123 17.35 6.95 -3.64
CA ILE A 123 17.27 5.63 -3.01
C ILE A 123 18.28 5.48 -1.87
N GLY A 124 19.50 6.00 -2.03
CA GLY A 124 20.54 5.95 -1.00
C GLY A 124 20.17 6.72 0.27
N SER A 125 19.43 7.82 0.10
CA SER A 125 18.91 8.64 1.20
C SER A 125 17.76 7.93 1.92
N VAL A 126 16.81 7.36 1.19
CA VAL A 126 15.70 6.57 1.76
C VAL A 126 16.24 5.40 2.59
N LYS A 127 17.15 4.59 2.01
CA LYS A 127 17.73 3.44 2.71
C LYS A 127 18.50 3.84 3.97
N ARG A 128 19.25 4.95 3.92
CA ARG A 128 20.02 5.45 5.07
C ARG A 128 19.13 5.95 6.21
N GLU A 129 18.03 6.63 5.87
CA GLU A 129 17.14 7.25 6.85
C GLU A 129 16.14 6.26 7.45
N PHE A 130 15.56 5.40 6.61
CA PHE A 130 14.44 4.55 7.00
C PHE A 130 14.80 3.07 7.12
N GLY A 131 15.99 2.68 6.68
CA GLY A 131 16.45 1.30 6.63
C GLY A 131 16.17 0.64 5.29
N GLU A 132 16.56 -0.63 5.20
CA GLU A 132 16.40 -1.47 4.02
C GLU A 132 15.70 -2.76 4.44
N PHE A 133 14.86 -3.26 3.53
CA PHE A 133 14.19 -4.55 3.62
C PHE A 133 14.67 -5.43 2.46
N ASP A 134 15.33 -6.53 2.80
CA ASP A 134 15.80 -7.51 1.82
C ASP A 134 14.65 -8.46 1.45
N ILE A 135 14.03 -8.22 0.29
CA ILE A 135 12.96 -9.07 -0.25
C ILE A 135 13.46 -10.45 -0.71
N TYR A 136 14.77 -10.63 -0.91
CA TYR A 136 15.38 -11.87 -1.40
C TYR A 136 16.06 -12.69 -0.30
N GLY A 137 16.28 -12.09 0.88
CA GLY A 137 16.89 -12.71 2.06
C GLY A 137 15.91 -13.51 2.94
N MET A 138 14.63 -13.58 2.59
CA MET A 138 13.67 -14.50 3.25
C MET A 138 13.82 -15.91 2.67
N GLY A 139 14.93 -16.58 3.01
CA GLY A 139 15.22 -17.98 2.69
C GLY A 139 15.57 -18.78 3.94
#